data_AF-A0A6H9RR13-F1
#
_entry.id   AF-A0A6H9RR13-F1
#
_cell.length_a   1.000
_cell.length_b   1.000
_cell.length_c   1.000
_cell.angle_alpha   90.00
_cell.angle_beta   90.00
_cell.angle_gamma   90.00
#
_symmetry.space_group_name_H-M   'P 1'
#
loop_
_entity.id
_entity.type
_entity.pdbx_description
1 polymer ?
#
loop_
_entity_poly.entity_id
_entity_poly.type
_entity_poly.pdbx_seq_one_letter_code
_entity_poly.pdbx_strand_id
1 'polypeptide(L)'
;MHAGQQGKHIRGHNNFEEGRSYFNNGVDPVELLGGVQRGKYPIVGAGARGNPVVDFGRPIGIDGRTGQSVIKGLIHYGKNGAHIVSDARN
;
A
#
# COMPACT_ATOMS: atom_id res chain seq x y z
N MET A 1 -9.49 -3.62 -7.51
CA MET A 1 -8.07 -3.23 -7.36
C MET A 1 -7.53 -2.83 -8.73
N HIS A 2 -6.66 -1.82 -8.82
CA HIS A 2 -5.99 -1.46 -10.07
C HIS A 2 -4.70 -2.27 -10.27
N ALA A 3 -4.79 -3.45 -10.92
CA ALA A 3 -3.68 -4.39 -11.05
C ALA A 3 -2.39 -3.76 -11.60
N GLY A 4 -2.47 -2.94 -12.66
CA GLY A 4 -1.28 -2.30 -13.25
C GLY A 4 -0.56 -1.30 -12.33
N GLN A 5 -1.27 -0.58 -11.45
CA GLN A 5 -0.67 0.33 -10.47
C GLN A 5 -0.15 -0.44 -9.26
N GLN A 6 -0.94 -1.43 -8.79
CA GLN A 6 -0.53 -2.29 -7.69
C GLN A 6 0.75 -3.07 -8.03
N GLY A 7 0.85 -3.57 -9.27
CA GLY A 7 1.98 -4.35 -9.77
C GLY A 7 3.32 -3.62 -9.73
N LYS A 8 3.32 -2.27 -9.71
CA LYS A 8 4.54 -1.47 -9.53
C LYS A 8 5.20 -1.68 -8.17
N HIS A 9 4.44 -2.19 -7.20
CA HIS A 9 4.85 -2.40 -5.82
C HIS A 9 4.96 -3.89 -5.43
N ILE A 10 4.84 -4.81 -6.39
CA ILE A 10 4.92 -6.25 -6.15
C ILE A 10 6.20 -6.79 -6.82
N ARG A 11 7.17 -7.23 -6.02
CA ARG A 11 8.38 -7.88 -6.55
C ARG A 11 8.00 -9.12 -7.36
N GLY A 12 8.61 -9.29 -8.53
CA GLY A 12 8.32 -10.39 -9.46
C GLY A 12 7.11 -10.17 -10.37
N HIS A 13 6.40 -9.05 -10.24
CA HIS A 13 5.38 -8.64 -11.22
C HIS A 13 6.02 -7.95 -12.43
N ASN A 14 5.49 -8.15 -13.63
CA ASN A 14 6.05 -7.57 -14.88
C ASN A 14 6.15 -6.04 -14.89
N ASN A 15 5.31 -5.37 -14.11
CA ASN A 15 5.29 -3.91 -13.95
C ASN A 15 6.08 -3.41 -12.75
N PHE A 16 6.84 -4.26 -12.06
CA PHE A 16 7.60 -3.86 -10.88
C PHE A 16 8.60 -2.74 -11.24
N GLU A 17 8.59 -1.66 -10.46
CA GLU A 17 9.52 -0.53 -10.65
C GLU A 17 10.48 -0.48 -9.45
N GLU A 18 11.77 -0.70 -9.70
CA GLU A 18 12.81 -0.57 -8.68
C GLU A 18 12.91 0.87 -8.15
N GLY A 19 13.22 1.03 -6.86
CA GLY A 19 13.20 2.32 -6.17
C GLY A 19 11.82 2.79 -5.72
N ARG A 20 10.73 2.10 -6.10
CA ARG A 20 9.42 2.28 -5.46
C ARG A 20 9.30 1.48 -4.17
N SER A 21 8.27 1.80 -3.39
CA SER A 21 7.86 0.94 -2.28
C SER A 21 7.45 -0.43 -2.77
N TYR A 22 7.61 -1.45 -1.94
CA TYR A 22 7.22 -2.82 -2.28
C TYR A 22 6.70 -3.58 -1.07
N PHE A 23 5.85 -4.58 -1.32
CA PHE A 23 5.32 -5.45 -0.27
C PHE A 23 6.33 -6.52 0.14
N ASN A 24 6.29 -6.91 1.42
CA ASN A 24 7.05 -8.04 1.91
C ASN A 24 6.52 -9.34 1.29
N ASN A 25 7.37 -10.37 1.20
CA ASN A 25 6.93 -11.68 0.75
C ASN A 25 5.76 -12.20 1.61
N GLY A 26 4.72 -12.74 0.97
CA GLY A 26 3.52 -13.23 1.65
C GLY A 26 2.53 -12.15 2.07
N VAL A 27 2.79 -10.86 1.79
CA VAL A 27 1.81 -9.80 1.97
C VAL A 27 1.02 -9.60 0.67
N ASP A 28 -0.25 -10.00 0.69
CA ASP A 28 -1.16 -9.79 -0.43
C ASP A 28 -1.89 -8.44 -0.33
N PRO A 29 -1.65 -7.48 -1.25
CA PRO A 29 -2.37 -6.22 -1.26
C PRO A 29 -3.88 -6.36 -1.52
N VAL A 30 -4.36 -7.47 -2.11
CA VAL A 30 -5.80 -7.72 -2.32
C VAL A 30 -6.46 -7.98 -0.97
N GLU A 31 -5.86 -8.82 -0.14
CA GLU A 31 -6.31 -9.06 1.22
C GLU A 31 -6.28 -7.79 2.07
N LEU A 32 -5.21 -6.98 1.94
CA LEU A 32 -5.11 -5.71 2.65
C LEU A 32 -6.25 -4.76 2.25
N LEU A 33 -6.47 -4.52 0.96
CA LEU A 33 -7.57 -3.67 0.48
C LEU A 33 -8.93 -4.18 0.94
N GLY A 34 -9.17 -5.50 0.84
CA GLY A 34 -10.40 -6.10 1.33
C GLY A 34 -10.61 -5.90 2.83
N GLY A 35 -9.54 -5.96 3.62
CA GLY A 35 -9.57 -5.64 5.04
C GLY A 35 -9.90 -4.17 5.31
N VAL A 36 -9.34 -3.23 4.55
CA VAL A 36 -9.68 -1.79 4.65
C VAL A 36 -11.17 -1.57 4.36
N GLN A 37 -11.70 -2.17 3.28
CA GLN A 37 -13.10 -2.04 2.90
C GLN A 37 -14.07 -2.61 3.95
N ARG A 38 -13.64 -3.64 4.69
CA ARG A 38 -14.41 -4.23 5.79
C ARG A 38 -14.21 -3.53 7.14
N GLY A 39 -13.43 -2.45 7.20
CA GLY A 39 -13.14 -1.74 8.45
C GLY A 39 -12.23 -2.50 9.42
N LYS A 40 -11.47 -3.50 8.94
CA LYS A 40 -10.55 -4.30 9.78
C LYS A 40 -9.36 -3.48 10.29
N TYR A 41 -8.95 -2.47 9.53
CA TYR A 41 -7.75 -1.68 9.81
C TYR A 41 -8.14 -0.21 10.03
N PRO A 42 -7.61 0.44 11.08
CA PRO A 42 -7.93 1.83 11.36
C PRO A 42 -7.31 2.77 10.31
N ILE A 43 -8.08 3.78 9.92
CA ILE A 43 -7.56 4.95 9.22
C ILE A 43 -6.97 5.87 10.28
N VAL A 44 -5.65 6.10 10.20
CA VAL A 44 -4.87 6.85 11.21
C VAL A 44 -4.47 8.24 10.74
N GLY A 45 -4.80 8.60 9.50
CA GLY A 45 -4.47 9.91 8.94
C GLY A 45 -4.92 10.04 7.49
N ALA A 46 -4.50 11.15 6.88
CA ALA A 46 -4.72 11.44 5.48
C ALA A 46 -3.43 11.98 4.85
N GLY A 47 -3.03 11.43 3.71
CA GLY A 47 -1.90 11.93 2.94
C GLY A 47 -2.20 13.29 2.30
N ALA A 48 -1.19 13.89 1.66
CA ALA A 48 -1.25 15.26 1.11
C ALA A 48 -2.41 15.55 0.13
N ARG A 49 -3.05 14.53 -0.43
CA ARG A 49 -4.21 14.65 -1.34
C ARG A 49 -5.52 14.17 -0.70
N GLY A 50 -5.58 14.04 0.62
CA GLY A 50 -6.74 13.52 1.36
C GLY A 50 -6.89 12.00 1.31
N ASN A 51 -5.95 11.29 0.70
CA ASN A 51 -5.98 9.82 0.61
C ASN A 51 -5.81 9.19 2.00
N PRO A 52 -6.60 8.17 2.39
CA PRO A 52 -6.49 7.55 3.70
C PRO A 52 -5.12 6.90 3.95
N VAL A 53 -4.56 7.16 5.13
CA VAL A 53 -3.42 6.42 5.68
C VAL A 53 -3.98 5.36 6.62
N VAL A 54 -3.67 4.10 6.33
CA VAL A 54 -4.17 2.95 7.09
C VAL A 54 -3.02 2.32 7.87
N ASP A 55 -3.26 1.98 9.13
CA ASP A 55 -2.34 1.18 9.93
C ASP A 55 -2.74 -0.29 9.89
N PHE A 56 -1.87 -1.16 9.39
CA PHE A 56 -2.13 -2.59 9.24
C PHE A 56 -1.72 -3.42 10.47
N GLY A 57 -1.11 -2.78 11.48
CA GLY A 57 -0.68 -3.43 12.73
C GLY A 57 0.43 -4.47 12.57
N ARG A 58 0.98 -4.63 11.35
CA ARG A 58 2.07 -5.55 11.03
C ARG A 58 2.91 -4.99 9.88
N PRO A 59 4.20 -5.35 9.77
CA PRO A 59 5.02 -4.96 8.63
C PRO A 59 4.41 -5.43 7.31
N ILE A 60 4.05 -4.49 6.44
CA ILE A 60 3.45 -4.81 5.14
C ILE A 60 4.45 -4.72 3.99
N GLY A 61 5.52 -3.95 4.16
CA GLY A 61 6.47 -3.70 3.08
C GLY A 61 7.53 -2.68 3.45
N ILE A 62 8.21 -2.20 2.42
CA ILE A 62 9.26 -1.19 2.49
C ILE A 62 8.78 0.09 1.83
N ASP A 63 8.99 1.23 2.48
CA ASP A 63 8.74 2.56 1.92
C ASP A 63 9.81 2.91 0.87
N GLY A 64 9.37 3.39 -0.30
CA GLY A 64 10.26 3.67 -1.43
C GLY A 64 11.15 4.89 -1.21
N ARG A 65 10.76 5.81 -0.33
CA ARG A 65 11.53 7.03 -0.03
C ARG A 65 12.63 6.78 1.00
N THR A 66 12.31 6.05 2.06
CA THR A 66 13.21 5.85 3.21
C THR A 66 13.93 4.51 3.20
N GLY A 67 13.45 3.53 2.43
CA GLY A 67 13.95 2.15 2.49
C GLY A 67 13.61 1.42 3.79
N GLN A 68 12.79 2.01 4.65
CA GLN A 68 12.43 1.44 5.94
C GLN A 68 11.21 0.52 5.84
N SER A 69 11.16 -0.48 6.71
CA SER A 69 9.96 -1.30 6.86
C SER A 69 8.85 -0.51 7.52
N VAL A 70 7.63 -0.65 6.99
CA VAL A 70 6.46 0.11 7.42
C VAL A 70 5.28 -0.81 7.71
N ILE A 71 4.48 -0.37 8.69
CA ILE A 71 3.18 -0.98 9.03
C ILE A 71 2.00 -0.22 8.41
N LYS A 72 2.26 0.96 7.84
CA LYS A 72 1.25 1.85 7.28
C LYS A 72 1.26 1.82 5.76
N GLY A 73 0.11 2.10 5.17
CA GLY A 73 -0.01 2.28 3.72
C GLY A 73 -1.00 3.37 3.34
N LEU A 74 -0.70 4.03 2.22
CA LEU A 74 -1.54 5.07 1.62
C LEU A 74 -2.46 4.44 0.58
N ILE A 75 -3.77 4.67 0.72
CA ILE A 75 -4.78 4.12 -0.21
C ILE A 75 -5.05 5.14 -1.32
N HIS A 76 -4.68 4.78 -2.54
CA HIS A 76 -4.96 5.61 -3.71
C HIS A 76 -6.19 5.10 -4.43
N TYR A 77 -7.19 5.97 -4.60
CA TYR A 77 -8.37 5.70 -5.41
C TYR A 77 -8.22 6.29 -6.81
N GLY A 78 -8.70 5.57 -7.81
CA GLY A 78 -8.83 6.03 -9.18
C GLY A 78 -10.06 5.45 -9.86
N LYS A 79 -10.32 5.87 -11.10
CA LYS A 79 -11.49 5.43 -11.89
C LYS A 79 -11.60 3.91 -12.01
N ASN A 80 -10.46 3.20 -12.03
CA ASN A 80 -10.38 1.75 -12.20
C ASN A 80 -10.13 1.00 -10.88
N GLY A 81 -10.46 1.63 -9.74
CA GLY A 81 -10.34 1.05 -8.40
C GLY A 81 -9.16 1.59 -7.60
N ALA A 82 -8.84 0.91 -6.50
CA ALA A 82 -7.81 1.32 -5.56
C ALA A 82 -6.51 0.51 -5.68
N HIS A 83 -5.41 1.12 -5.21
CA HIS A 83 -4.14 0.44 -4.93
C HIS A 83 -3.54 0.96 -3.61
N ILE A 84 -2.66 0.16 -3.02
CA ILE A 84 -1.97 0.48 -1.77
C ILE A 84 -0.49 0.71 -2.06
N VAL A 85 0.04 1.76 -1.47
CA VAL A 85 1.47 2.06 -1.42
C VAL A 85 1.93 1.90 0.03
N SER A 86 2.92 1.05 0.30
CA SER A 86 3.60 1.03 1.61
C SER A 86 4.27 2.39 1.80
N ASP A 87 3.88 3.13 2.82
CA ASP A 87 4.27 4.53 3.02
C ASP A 87 4.54 4.80 4.50
N ALA A 88 5.65 5.46 4.81
CA ALA A 88 6.07 5.81 6.17
C ALA A 88 5.41 7.10 6.70
N ARG A 89 4.60 7.80 5.89
CA ARG A 89 3.97 9.07 6.29
C ARG A 89 2.99 8.88 7.45
N ASN A 90 3.03 9.84 8.38
CA ASN A 90 2.00 10.08 9.40
C ASN A 90 0.94 11.02 8.84
#